data_AF-K0T8M1-F1
#
_entry.id   AF-K0T8M1-F1
#
_cell.length_a   1.000
_cell.length_b   1.000
_cell.length_c   1.000
_cell.angle_alpha   90.00
_cell.angle_beta   90.00
_cell.angle_gamma   90.00
#
_symmetry.space_group_name_H-M   'P 1'
#
loop_
_entity.id
_entity.type
_entity.pdbx_description
1 polymer ?
#
loop_
_entity_poly.entity_id
_entity_poly.type
_entity_poly.pdbx_seq_one_letter_code
_entity_poly.pdbx_strand_id
1 'polypeptide(L)'
;TTLPRDDASGLAMVQKRVDKGDAEAIYMLGCKYIHGELGLAKNVLRAIELWTRAAELGSSVNAHHHLGYTYYQGIGVVVDEPRGIHDLQQAAMKGQGLSRHKLGWAEYENENYQVAVQHWMISAKMGYEMSLDNIKIMFKLGHATKAQYAEALLGYRDAVEETKSPQREEAKRLGF
;
A
#
# COMPACT_ATOMS: atom_id res chain seq x y z
N THR A 1 7.32 -26.01 23.55
CA THR A 1 8.67 -25.95 22.98
C THR A 1 8.66 -24.99 21.82
N THR A 2 9.14 -23.76 22.00
CA THR A 2 9.27 -22.78 20.91
C THR A 2 10.48 -23.17 20.07
N LEU A 3 10.22 -23.74 18.89
CA LEU A 3 11.27 -23.98 17.89
C LEU A 3 11.98 -22.64 17.60
N PRO A 4 13.32 -22.61 17.52
CA PRO A 4 14.02 -21.44 17.01
C PRO A 4 13.45 -21.13 15.63
N ARG A 5 12.93 -19.91 15.43
CA ARG A 5 12.49 -19.48 14.10
C ARG A 5 13.76 -19.20 13.29
N ASP A 6 14.29 -20.23 12.65
CA ASP A 6 15.31 -20.07 11.62
C ASP A 6 14.66 -19.74 10.27
N ASP A 7 15.45 -19.16 9.37
CA ASP A 7 15.00 -18.74 8.05
C ASP A 7 14.41 -19.90 7.23
N ALA A 8 14.98 -21.10 7.37
CA ALA A 8 14.54 -22.30 6.66
C ALA A 8 13.13 -22.76 7.08
N SER A 9 12.86 -22.80 8.38
CA SER A 9 11.53 -23.14 8.91
C SER A 9 10.50 -22.06 8.54
N GLY A 10 10.88 -20.79 8.58
CA GLY A 10 10.04 -19.68 8.09
C GLY A 10 9.66 -19.82 6.61
N LEU A 11 10.64 -20.10 5.75
CA LEU A 11 10.43 -20.30 4.32
C LEU A 11 9.54 -21.53 4.04
N ALA A 12 9.79 -22.64 4.73
CA ALA A 12 9.00 -23.86 4.55
C ALA A 12 7.51 -23.65 4.89
N MET A 13 7.20 -22.87 5.93
CA MET A 13 5.82 -22.54 6.29
C MET A 13 5.12 -21.70 5.23
N VAL A 14 5.81 -20.69 4.67
CA VAL A 14 5.29 -19.87 3.57
C VAL A 14 5.08 -20.74 2.34
N GLN A 15 6.06 -21.57 1.97
CA GLN A 15 6.00 -22.42 0.78
C GLN A 15 4.82 -23.40 0.84
N LYS A 16 4.54 -24.01 2.00
CA LYS A 16 3.40 -24.91 2.17
C LYS A 16 2.05 -24.23 1.87
N ARG A 17 1.91 -22.93 2.14
CA ARG A 17 0.70 -22.16 1.80
C ARG A 17 0.70 -21.77 0.31
N VAL A 18 1.85 -21.40 -0.23
CA VAL A 18 2.04 -21.12 -1.67
C VAL A 18 1.65 -22.33 -2.53
N ASP A 19 2.06 -23.54 -2.13
CA ASP A 19 1.74 -24.78 -2.83
C ASP A 19 0.24 -25.09 -2.86
N LYS A 20 -0.51 -24.54 -1.88
CA LYS A 20 -1.97 -24.64 -1.80
C LYS A 20 -2.70 -23.50 -2.54
N GLY A 21 -1.96 -22.61 -3.21
CA GLY A 21 -2.55 -21.48 -3.94
C GLY A 21 -3.04 -20.34 -3.06
N ASP A 22 -2.57 -20.25 -1.80
CA ASP A 22 -2.92 -19.16 -0.90
C ASP A 22 -2.35 -17.83 -1.42
N ALA A 23 -3.23 -16.96 -1.92
CA ALA A 23 -2.86 -15.70 -2.57
C ALA A 23 -2.03 -14.78 -1.65
N GLU A 24 -2.35 -14.77 -0.35
CA GLU A 24 -1.61 -13.93 0.62
C GLU A 24 -0.21 -14.49 0.88
N ALA A 25 -0.07 -15.81 0.97
CA ALA A 25 1.25 -16.41 1.11
C ALA A 25 2.12 -16.20 -0.15
N ILE A 26 1.51 -16.25 -1.34
CA ILE A 26 2.20 -15.94 -2.60
C ILE A 26 2.69 -14.49 -2.60
N TYR A 27 1.83 -13.55 -2.23
CA TYR A 27 2.19 -12.14 -2.06
C TYR A 27 3.36 -11.97 -1.07
N MET A 28 3.24 -12.58 0.11
CA MET A 28 4.25 -12.49 1.16
C MET A 28 5.59 -13.07 0.71
N LEU A 29 5.59 -14.18 -0.02
CA LEU A 29 6.82 -14.75 -0.59
C LEU A 29 7.48 -13.76 -1.57
N GLY A 30 6.70 -13.06 -2.39
CA GLY A 30 7.21 -11.97 -3.24
C GLY A 30 7.91 -10.89 -2.43
N CYS A 31 7.32 -10.47 -1.29
CA CYS A 31 7.94 -9.50 -0.39
C CYS A 31 9.25 -10.00 0.24
N LYS A 32 9.39 -11.31 0.47
CA LYS A 32 10.67 -11.88 0.96
C LYS A 32 11.76 -11.85 -0.11
N TYR A 33 11.41 -12.06 -1.38
CA TYR A 33 12.35 -11.97 -2.49
C TYR A 33 12.87 -10.55 -2.74
N ILE A 34 12.04 -9.50 -2.59
CA ILE A 34 12.56 -8.12 -2.80
C ILE A 34 13.57 -7.70 -1.72
N HIS A 35 13.42 -8.19 -0.48
CA HIS A 35 14.30 -7.86 0.64
C HIS A 35 15.45 -8.87 0.85
N GLY A 36 15.37 -10.07 0.29
CA GLY A 36 16.35 -11.14 0.52
C GLY A 36 16.25 -11.71 1.93
N GLU A 37 15.02 -11.92 2.39
CA GLU A 37 14.71 -12.45 3.73
C GLU A 37 14.50 -13.97 3.69
N LEU A 38 14.53 -14.64 4.85
CA LEU A 38 14.35 -16.09 4.96
C LEU A 38 15.43 -16.88 4.20
N GLY A 39 16.68 -16.41 4.22
CA GLY A 39 17.80 -17.02 3.50
C GLY A 39 17.71 -16.92 1.97
N LEU A 40 16.76 -16.17 1.42
CA LEU A 40 16.60 -15.98 -0.02
C LEU A 40 17.57 -14.91 -0.54
N ALA A 41 18.10 -15.11 -1.74
CA ALA A 41 18.76 -14.03 -2.47
C ALA A 41 17.71 -13.01 -2.96
N LYS A 42 18.09 -11.73 -2.97
CA LYS A 42 17.25 -10.66 -3.52
C LYS A 42 16.94 -10.95 -4.99
N ASN A 43 15.67 -10.95 -5.35
CA ASN A 43 15.22 -11.16 -6.72
C ASN A 43 13.90 -10.42 -7.00
N VAL A 44 14.01 -9.24 -7.61
CA VAL A 44 12.86 -8.38 -7.90
C VAL A 44 11.95 -8.99 -8.96
N LEU A 45 12.51 -9.60 -10.02
CA LEU A 45 11.71 -10.25 -11.06
C LEU A 45 10.85 -11.38 -10.48
N ARG A 46 11.42 -12.17 -9.57
CA ARG A 46 10.66 -13.20 -8.87
C ARG A 46 9.57 -12.62 -7.96
N ALA A 47 9.83 -11.48 -7.32
CA ALA A 47 8.81 -10.78 -6.55
C ALA A 47 7.64 -10.31 -7.43
N ILE A 48 7.93 -9.74 -8.60
CA ILE A 48 6.93 -9.30 -9.58
C ILE A 48 6.07 -10.47 -10.07
N GLU A 49 6.68 -11.61 -10.43
CA GLU A 49 5.94 -12.82 -10.83
C GLU A 49 4.96 -13.26 -9.75
N LEU A 50 5.44 -13.32 -8.49
CA LEU A 50 4.63 -13.74 -7.35
C LEU A 50 3.50 -12.74 -7.06
N TRP A 51 3.77 -11.43 -7.06
CA TRP A 51 2.74 -10.43 -6.86
C TRP A 51 1.70 -10.43 -7.99
N THR A 52 2.12 -10.62 -9.24
CA THR A 52 1.18 -10.75 -10.37
C THR A 52 0.22 -11.92 -10.14
N ARG A 53 0.76 -13.09 -9.80
CA ARG A 53 -0.04 -14.27 -9.47
C ARG A 53 -0.93 -14.05 -8.25
N ALA A 54 -0.44 -13.39 -7.21
CA ALA A 54 -1.22 -13.09 -6.01
C ALA A 54 -2.40 -12.14 -6.32
N ALA A 55 -2.19 -11.17 -7.20
CA ALA A 55 -3.23 -10.25 -7.65
C ALA A 55 -4.35 -10.98 -8.41
N GLU A 56 -3.98 -11.90 -9.31
CA GLU A 56 -4.92 -12.74 -10.06
C GLU A 56 -5.74 -13.68 -9.17
N LEU A 57 -5.14 -14.18 -8.08
CA LEU A 57 -5.78 -15.12 -7.14
C LEU A 57 -6.58 -14.44 -6.01
N GLY A 58 -6.64 -13.10 -5.97
CA GLY A 58 -7.50 -12.36 -5.04
C GLY A 58 -6.81 -11.63 -3.90
N SER A 59 -5.49 -11.79 -3.66
CA SER A 59 -4.71 -10.89 -2.78
C SER A 59 -4.32 -9.62 -3.53
N SER A 60 -5.34 -8.93 -4.03
CA SER A 60 -5.18 -7.91 -5.06
C SER A 60 -4.75 -6.55 -4.50
N VAL A 61 -5.11 -6.21 -3.27
CA VAL A 61 -4.88 -4.85 -2.72
C VAL A 61 -3.38 -4.56 -2.54
N ASN A 62 -2.67 -5.43 -1.82
CA ASN A 62 -1.24 -5.23 -1.52
C ASN A 62 -0.35 -5.63 -2.69
N ALA A 63 -0.74 -6.66 -3.45
CA ALA A 63 0.01 -7.06 -4.65
C ALA A 63 0.00 -5.96 -5.72
N HIS A 64 -1.16 -5.39 -6.06
CA HIS A 64 -1.21 -4.26 -7.00
C HIS A 64 -0.46 -3.03 -6.45
N HIS A 65 -0.48 -2.78 -5.13
CA HIS A 65 0.35 -1.71 -4.58
C HIS A 65 1.84 -1.90 -4.87
N HIS A 66 2.39 -3.09 -4.58
CA HIS A 66 3.81 -3.34 -4.80
C HIS A 66 4.19 -3.42 -6.27
N LEU A 67 3.33 -4.00 -7.13
CA LEU A 67 3.53 -3.95 -8.59
C LEU A 67 3.57 -2.50 -9.06
N GLY A 68 2.57 -1.71 -8.68
CA GLY A 68 2.44 -0.32 -9.08
C GLY A 68 3.63 0.51 -8.65
N TYR A 69 4.04 0.40 -7.39
CA TYR A 69 5.22 1.10 -6.87
C TYR A 69 6.52 0.67 -7.54
N THR A 70 6.67 -0.63 -7.83
CA THR A 70 7.88 -1.18 -8.47
C THR A 70 8.07 -0.66 -9.88
N TYR A 71 7.02 -0.69 -10.71
CA TYR A 71 7.08 -0.16 -12.08
C TYR A 71 7.19 1.36 -12.13
N TYR A 72 6.48 2.06 -11.23
CA TYR A 72 6.53 3.52 -11.15
C TYR A 72 7.93 4.04 -10.79
N GLN A 73 8.62 3.37 -9.85
CA GLN A 73 9.96 3.79 -9.39
C GLN A 73 11.12 3.11 -10.14
N GLY A 74 10.84 2.16 -11.05
CA GLY A 74 11.88 1.38 -11.73
C GLY A 74 12.72 0.52 -10.77
N ILE A 75 12.11 -0.03 -9.71
CA ILE A 75 12.84 -0.84 -8.73
C ILE A 75 13.18 -2.17 -9.40
N GLY A 76 14.44 -2.39 -9.76
CA GLY A 76 14.91 -3.64 -10.36
C GLY A 76 14.34 -3.95 -11.75
N VAL A 77 13.63 -3.00 -12.36
CA VAL A 77 13.05 -3.07 -13.72
C VAL A 77 13.14 -1.71 -14.39
N VAL A 78 12.99 -1.67 -15.71
CA VAL A 78 12.83 -0.40 -16.43
C VAL A 78 11.55 0.29 -15.94
N VAL A 79 11.62 1.60 -15.74
CA VAL A 79 10.46 2.43 -15.37
C VAL A 79 9.35 2.26 -16.39
N ASP A 80 8.15 1.99 -15.90
CA ASP A 80 6.91 1.92 -16.67
C ASP A 80 5.82 2.63 -15.86
N GLU A 81 5.83 3.97 -15.92
CA GLU A 81 4.90 4.81 -15.16
C GLU A 81 3.43 4.52 -15.48
N PRO A 82 2.99 4.37 -16.75
CA PRO A 82 1.58 4.07 -17.04
C PRO A 82 1.12 2.77 -16.38
N ARG A 83 1.94 1.72 -16.43
CA ARG A 83 1.63 0.46 -15.74
C ARG A 83 1.64 0.65 -14.23
N GLY A 84 2.64 1.35 -13.71
CA GLY A 84 2.77 1.65 -12.29
C GLY A 84 1.53 2.35 -11.74
N ILE A 85 1.08 3.40 -12.43
CA ILE A 85 -0.13 4.16 -12.11
C ILE A 85 -1.38 3.28 -12.19
N HIS A 86 -1.52 2.46 -13.24
CA HIS A 86 -2.65 1.54 -13.38
C HIS A 86 -2.77 0.61 -12.16
N ASP A 87 -1.69 -0.05 -11.76
CA ASP A 87 -1.70 -0.94 -10.60
C ASP A 87 -1.95 -0.18 -9.28
N LEU A 88 -1.37 1.01 -9.10
CA LEU A 88 -1.68 1.87 -7.95
C LEU A 88 -3.17 2.27 -7.90
N GLN A 89 -3.79 2.54 -9.04
CA GLN A 89 -5.22 2.83 -9.14
C GLN A 89 -6.06 1.62 -8.73
N GLN A 90 -5.73 0.41 -9.20
CA GLN A 90 -6.42 -0.83 -8.80
C GLN A 90 -6.37 -1.05 -7.29
N ALA A 91 -5.21 -0.86 -6.67
CA ALA A 91 -5.06 -0.94 -5.21
C ALA A 91 -5.86 0.16 -4.49
N ALA A 92 -5.75 1.41 -4.96
CA ALA A 92 -6.40 2.55 -4.33
C ALA A 92 -7.93 2.49 -4.42
N MET A 93 -8.50 1.91 -5.48
CA MET A 93 -9.94 1.67 -5.61
C MET A 93 -10.45 0.66 -4.57
N LYS A 94 -9.60 -0.25 -4.11
CA LYS A 94 -9.93 -1.27 -3.09
C LYS A 94 -9.58 -0.83 -1.66
N GLY A 95 -9.37 0.46 -1.44
CA GLY A 95 -9.11 0.98 -0.10
C GLY A 95 -7.65 0.95 0.34
N GLN A 96 -6.69 0.79 -0.58
CA GLN A 96 -5.27 0.96 -0.26
C GLN A 96 -4.91 2.46 -0.19
N GLY A 97 -4.81 3.01 1.03
CA GLY A 97 -4.58 4.44 1.24
C GLY A 97 -3.16 4.94 0.93
N LEU A 98 -2.13 4.08 1.01
CA LEU A 98 -0.76 4.40 0.56
C LEU A 98 -0.67 4.48 -0.96
N SER A 99 -1.35 3.61 -1.71
CA SER A 99 -1.47 3.71 -3.17
C SER A 99 -2.19 4.98 -3.55
N ARG A 100 -3.26 5.33 -2.84
CA ARG A 100 -3.95 6.61 -3.02
C ARG A 100 -3.00 7.80 -2.77
N HIS A 101 -2.18 7.74 -1.72
CA HIS A 101 -1.15 8.75 -1.45
C HIS A 101 -0.10 8.85 -2.57
N LYS A 102 0.37 7.71 -3.08
CA LYS A 102 1.34 7.65 -4.19
C LYS A 102 0.78 8.19 -5.49
N LEU A 103 -0.50 7.97 -5.79
CA LEU A 103 -1.16 8.63 -6.92
C LEU A 103 -1.18 10.15 -6.75
N GLY A 104 -1.39 10.66 -5.54
CA GLY A 104 -1.28 12.10 -5.28
C GLY A 104 0.13 12.65 -5.56
N TRP A 105 1.17 11.87 -5.23
CA TRP A 105 2.55 12.23 -5.58
C TRP A 105 2.79 12.23 -7.09
N ALA A 106 2.27 11.22 -7.80
CA ALA A 106 2.40 11.15 -9.26
C ALA A 106 1.72 12.35 -9.95
N GLU A 107 0.53 12.74 -9.50
CA GLU A 107 -0.14 13.94 -10.03
C GLU A 107 0.62 15.23 -9.68
N TYR A 108 1.24 15.29 -8.49
CA TYR A 108 2.06 16.43 -8.11
C TYR A 108 3.31 16.57 -8.99
N GLU A 109 4.00 15.46 -9.30
CA GLU A 109 5.15 15.44 -10.20
C GLU A 109 4.78 15.87 -11.63
N ASN A 110 3.53 15.60 -12.04
CA ASN A 110 2.97 16.05 -13.31
C ASN A 110 2.33 17.45 -13.24
N GLU A 111 2.57 18.22 -12.17
CA GLU A 111 2.02 19.56 -11.93
C GLU A 111 0.47 19.64 -11.88
N ASN A 112 -0.21 18.49 -11.79
CA ASN A 112 -1.65 18.36 -11.64
C ASN A 112 -2.08 18.57 -10.18
N TYR A 113 -1.71 19.72 -9.60
CA TYR A 113 -1.83 19.97 -8.16
C TYR A 113 -3.25 19.81 -7.60
N GLN A 114 -4.28 20.16 -8.37
CA GLN A 114 -5.67 19.97 -7.94
C GLN A 114 -6.02 18.48 -7.79
N VAL A 115 -5.59 17.65 -8.74
CA VAL A 115 -5.82 16.20 -8.73
C VAL A 115 -4.98 15.55 -7.62
N ALA A 116 -3.73 16.01 -7.43
CA ALA A 116 -2.89 15.59 -6.31
C ALA A 116 -3.56 15.81 -4.95
N VAL A 117 -4.12 17.01 -4.73
CA VAL A 117 -4.87 17.34 -3.51
C VAL A 117 -6.08 16.42 -3.34
N GLN A 118 -6.84 16.12 -4.40
CA GLN A 118 -7.97 15.19 -4.32
C GLN A 118 -7.54 13.78 -3.88
N HIS A 119 -6.45 13.24 -4.45
CA HIS A 119 -5.90 11.97 -4.03
C HIS A 119 -5.49 11.98 -2.56
N TRP A 120 -4.76 13.01 -2.13
CA TRP A 120 -4.35 13.14 -0.74
C TRP A 120 -5.53 13.33 0.21
N MET A 121 -6.60 14.03 -0.18
CA MET A 121 -7.80 14.17 0.66
C MET A 121 -8.46 12.81 0.93
N ILE A 122 -8.58 11.96 -0.09
CA ILE A 122 -9.09 10.60 0.07
C ILE A 122 -8.16 9.79 0.98
N SER A 123 -6.85 9.86 0.76
CA SER A 123 -5.87 9.14 1.59
C SER A 123 -5.86 9.62 3.05
N ALA A 124 -5.99 10.92 3.30
CA ALA A 124 -6.10 11.50 4.64
C ALA A 124 -7.37 11.01 5.37
N LYS A 125 -8.51 10.92 4.66
CA LYS A 125 -9.76 10.31 5.16
C LYS A 125 -9.62 8.82 5.51
N MET A 126 -8.54 8.16 5.08
CA MET A 126 -8.22 6.78 5.43
C MET A 126 -7.17 6.70 6.56
N GLY A 127 -6.86 7.82 7.21
CA GLY A 127 -5.93 7.88 8.33
C GLY A 127 -4.46 8.06 7.95
N TYR A 128 -4.14 8.48 6.72
CA TYR A 128 -2.75 8.74 6.31
C TYR A 128 -2.32 10.17 6.60
N GLU A 129 -1.57 10.37 7.70
CA GLU A 129 -1.07 11.67 8.13
C GLU A 129 -0.17 12.35 7.08
N MET A 130 0.69 11.58 6.39
CA MET A 130 1.55 12.12 5.33
C MET A 130 0.75 12.84 4.22
N SER A 131 -0.45 12.34 3.91
CA SER A 131 -1.32 12.99 2.92
C SER A 131 -1.91 14.29 3.46
N LEU A 132 -2.25 14.35 4.75
CA LEU A 132 -2.69 15.58 5.41
C LEU A 132 -1.57 16.64 5.42
N ASP A 133 -0.34 16.24 5.72
CA ASP A 133 0.83 17.13 5.68
C ASP A 133 1.08 17.68 4.27
N ASN A 134 0.94 16.84 3.24
CA ASN A 134 1.04 17.30 1.85
C ASN A 134 -0.04 18.33 1.51
N ILE A 135 -1.30 18.11 1.92
CA ILE A 135 -2.38 19.09 1.70
C ILE A 135 -2.09 20.41 2.42
N LYS A 136 -1.52 20.37 3.62
CA LYS A 136 -1.07 21.56 4.36
C LYS A 136 0.01 22.34 3.59
N ILE A 137 0.95 21.63 2.96
CA ILE A 137 1.96 22.24 2.08
C ILE A 137 1.26 22.87 0.87
N MET A 138 0.37 22.15 0.19
CA MET A 138 -0.38 22.68 -0.96
C MET A 138 -1.21 23.91 -0.61
N PHE A 139 -1.78 23.98 0.59
CA PHE A 139 -2.49 25.16 1.08
C PHE A 139 -1.55 26.36 1.23
N LYS A 140 -0.36 26.16 1.82
CA LYS A 140 0.65 27.22 1.95
C LYS A 140 1.15 27.73 0.59
N LEU A 141 1.23 26.85 -0.40
CA LEU A 141 1.63 27.18 -1.77
C LEU A 141 0.48 27.77 -2.61
N GLY A 142 -0.74 27.86 -2.08
CA GLY A 142 -1.90 28.41 -2.79
C GLY A 142 -2.56 27.43 -3.77
N HIS A 143 -2.15 26.16 -3.77
CA HIS A 143 -2.71 25.11 -4.62
C HIS A 143 -3.88 24.35 -3.99
N ALA A 144 -4.04 24.42 -2.67
CA ALA A 144 -5.23 23.95 -1.96
C ALA A 144 -5.96 25.12 -1.29
N THR A 145 -7.28 25.01 -1.20
CA THR A 145 -8.13 25.99 -0.50
C THR A 145 -8.14 25.73 1.01
N LYS A 146 -8.50 26.75 1.79
CA LYS A 146 -8.75 26.60 3.24
C LYS A 146 -9.81 25.54 3.53
N ALA A 147 -10.84 25.45 2.69
CA ALA A 147 -11.90 24.47 2.81
C ALA A 147 -11.38 23.04 2.63
N GLN A 148 -10.59 22.78 1.58
CA GLN A 148 -9.98 21.47 1.34
C GLN A 148 -9.06 21.05 2.50
N TYR A 149 -8.25 21.97 3.02
CA TYR A 149 -7.40 21.67 4.17
C TYR A 149 -8.20 21.36 5.44
N ALA A 150 -9.25 22.14 5.73
CA ALA A 150 -10.13 21.89 6.87
C ALA A 150 -10.87 20.54 6.74
N GLU A 151 -11.34 20.21 5.54
CA GLU A 151 -11.98 18.93 5.25
C GLU A 151 -11.01 17.75 5.43
N ALA A 152 -9.76 17.90 4.98
CA ALA A 152 -8.73 16.88 5.17
C ALA A 152 -8.41 16.65 6.66
N LEU A 153 -8.31 17.72 7.45
CA LEU A 153 -8.11 17.65 8.91
C LEU A 153 -9.25 16.91 9.61
N LEU A 154 -10.50 17.21 9.23
CA LEU A 154 -11.68 16.56 9.78
C LEU A 154 -11.70 15.07 9.42
N GLY A 155 -11.54 14.75 8.14
CA GLY A 155 -11.52 13.37 7.67
C GLY A 155 -10.42 12.51 8.31
N TYR A 156 -9.23 13.07 8.49
CA TYR A 156 -8.15 12.38 9.20
C TYR A 156 -8.49 12.14 10.68
N ARG A 157 -9.06 13.14 11.36
CA ARG A 157 -9.50 13.01 12.75
C ARG A 157 -10.54 11.89 12.89
N ASP A 158 -11.55 11.87 12.02
CA ASP A 158 -12.61 10.87 12.05
C ASP A 158 -12.04 9.45 11.88
N ALA A 159 -11.09 9.27 10.95
CA ALA A 159 -10.40 7.99 10.75
C ALA A 159 -9.61 7.55 12.01
N VAL A 160 -8.89 8.47 12.66
CA VAL A 160 -8.15 8.18 13.88
C VAL A 160 -9.09 7.82 15.03
N GLU A 161 -10.21 8.52 15.19
CA GLU A 161 -11.19 8.22 16.24
C GLU A 161 -11.90 6.89 16.00
N GLU A 162 -12.27 6.57 14.75
CA GLU A 162 -12.86 5.27 14.40
C GLU A 162 -11.92 4.11 14.75
N THR A 163 -10.61 4.28 14.53
CA THR A 163 -9.62 3.25 14.90
C THR A 163 -9.51 2.99 16.39
N LYS A 164 -9.90 3.95 17.23
CA LYS A 164 -9.89 3.89 18.70
C LYS A 164 -11.27 3.59 19.30
N SER A 165 -12.30 3.43 18.48
CA SER A 165 -13.68 3.29 18.96
C SER A 165 -13.85 2.05 19.86
N PRO A 166 -14.63 2.16 20.96
CA PRO A 166 -14.92 1.03 21.85
C PRO A 166 -15.49 -0.18 21.10
N GLN A 167 -16.30 0.05 20.06
CA GLN A 167 -16.89 -0.99 19.22
C GLN A 167 -15.83 -1.77 18.44
N ARG A 168 -14.78 -1.10 17.96
CA ARG A 168 -13.66 -1.76 17.27
C ARG A 168 -12.76 -2.50 18.26
N GLU A 169 -12.52 -1.93 19.43
CA GLU A 169 -11.81 -2.62 20.51
C GLU A 169 -12.58 -3.85 21.03
N GLU A 170 -13.91 -3.77 21.06
CA GLU A 170 -14.80 -4.89 21.37
C GLU A 170 -14.81 -5.92 20.23
N ALA A 171 -14.89 -5.52 18.96
CA ALA A 171 -14.77 -6.44 17.82
C ALA A 171 -13.43 -7.19 17.81
N LYS A 172 -12.31 -6.49 18.05
CA LYS A 172 -10.99 -7.11 18.23
C LYS A 172 -10.96 -8.08 19.41
N ARG A 173 -11.57 -7.71 20.54
CA ARG A 173 -11.68 -8.58 21.73
C ARG A 173 -12.51 -9.84 21.42
N LEU A 174 -13.53 -9.72 20.58
CA LEU A 174 -14.42 -10.80 20.15
C LEU A 174 -13.85 -11.62 18.99
N GLY A 175 -12.69 -11.24 18.43
CA GLY A 175 -11.98 -12.01 17.40
C GLY A 175 -12.51 -11.85 15.98
N PHE A 176 -13.25 -10.77 15.71
CA PHE A 176 -13.70 -10.39 14.35
C PHE A 176 -12.71 -9.45 13.65
#